data_AF-A0A6I3V124-F1
#
_entry.id   AF-A0A6I3V124-F1
#
_cell.length_a   1.000
_cell.length_b   1.000
_cell.length_c   1.000
_cell.angle_alpha   90.00
_cell.angle_beta   90.00
_cell.angle_gamma   90.00
#
_symmetry.space_group_name_H-M   'P 1'
#
loop_
_entity.id
_entity.type
_entity.pdbx_description
1 polymer ?
#
loop_
_entity_poly.entity_id
_entity_poly.type
_entity_poly.pdbx_seq_one_letter_code
_entity_poly.pdbx_strand_id
1 'polypeptide(L)'
;GGHPLELLDEDFALMVKNPGIPYSNPMIEKALAKGIPVLTEVELAYLISEAPIIGITGSNGKTTTTTMIGEVLTAAGQCGL
;
A
#
# COMPACT_ATOMS: atom_id res chain seq x y z
N GLY A 1 -13.90 15.92 -8.21
CA GLY A 1 -13.81 14.75 -9.11
C GLY A 1 -14.46 13.60 -8.40
N GLY A 2 -15.49 12.99 -8.99
CA GLY A 2 -16.14 11.81 -8.41
C GLY A 2 -15.48 10.53 -8.91
N HIS A 3 -15.72 9.43 -8.20
CA HIS A 3 -15.41 8.08 -8.67
C HIS A 3 -16.75 7.43 -9.07
N PRO A 4 -17.09 7.35 -10.36
CA PRO A 4 -18.34 6.74 -10.80
C PRO A 4 -18.36 5.28 -10.35
N LEU A 5 -19.43 4.87 -9.64
CA LEU A 5 -19.56 3.51 -9.13
C LEU A 5 -19.70 2.50 -10.27
N GLU A 6 -20.21 2.96 -11.42
CA GLU A 6 -20.35 2.21 -12.66
C GLU A 6 -19.00 1.66 -13.15
N LEU A 7 -17.88 2.26 -12.74
CA LEU A 7 -16.55 1.72 -13.05
C LEU A 7 -16.43 0.27 -12.59
N LEU A 8 -16.94 -0.06 -11.41
CA LEU A 8 -16.87 -1.43 -10.87
C LEU A 8 -17.79 -2.42 -11.60
N ASP A 9 -18.56 -2.03 -12.61
CA ASP A 9 -19.36 -2.95 -13.42
C ASP A 9 -18.53 -3.74 -14.43
N GLU A 10 -17.26 -3.36 -14.61
CA GLU A 10 -16.23 -4.20 -15.23
C GLU A 10 -15.64 -5.20 -14.21
N ASP A 11 -14.98 -6.26 -14.73
CA ASP A 11 -14.31 -7.26 -13.90
C ASP A 11 -12.91 -6.78 -13.50
N PHE A 12 -12.71 -6.54 -12.19
CA PHE A 12 -11.40 -6.23 -11.61
C PHE A 12 -10.88 -7.38 -10.76
N ALA A 13 -9.59 -7.68 -10.90
CA ALA A 13 -8.91 -8.69 -10.11
C ALA A 13 -8.73 -8.27 -8.63
N LEU A 14 -8.47 -6.98 -8.39
CA LEU A 14 -8.31 -6.39 -7.05
C LEU A 14 -8.47 -4.87 -7.10
N MET A 15 -8.70 -4.29 -5.92
CA MET A 15 -8.70 -2.85 -5.68
C MET A 15 -7.57 -2.49 -4.71
N VAL A 16 -6.81 -1.44 -5.03
CA VAL A 16 -5.83 -0.85 -4.11
C VAL A 16 -6.36 0.48 -3.60
N LYS A 17 -6.42 0.63 -2.27
CA LYS A 17 -6.82 1.89 -1.63
C LYS A 17 -5.67 2.50 -0.83
N ASN A 18 -5.72 3.82 -0.65
CA ASN A 18 -4.94 4.46 0.39
C ASN A 18 -5.48 4.04 1.78
N PRO A 19 -4.62 3.75 2.78
CA PRO A 19 -5.05 3.42 4.14
C PRO A 19 -6.01 4.44 4.77
N GLY A 20 -5.84 5.74 4.46
CA GLY A 20 -6.65 6.83 5.00
C GLY A 20 -8.10 6.87 4.46
N ILE A 21 -8.42 6.14 3.39
CA ILE A 21 -9.80 6.07 2.88
C ILE A 21 -10.57 5.04 3.72
N PRO A 22 -11.70 5.42 4.35
CA PRO A 22 -12.47 4.52 5.21
C PRO A 22 -13.19 3.45 4.38
N TYR A 23 -13.41 2.28 4.97
CA TYR A 23 -14.14 1.19 4.32
C TYR A 23 -15.62 1.49 4.08
N SER A 24 -16.18 2.52 4.75
CA SER A 24 -17.52 3.06 4.48
C SER A 24 -17.59 3.93 3.22
N ASN A 25 -16.49 4.05 2.45
CA ASN A 25 -16.54 4.70 1.15
C ASN A 25 -17.40 3.86 0.19
N PRO A 26 -18.39 4.45 -0.51
CA PRO A 26 -19.32 3.70 -1.36
C PRO A 26 -18.65 2.83 -2.44
N MET A 27 -17.48 3.27 -2.94
CA MET A 27 -16.73 2.53 -3.96
C MET A 27 -16.09 1.27 -3.36
N ILE A 28 -15.58 1.37 -2.12
CA ILE A 28 -15.02 0.23 -1.40
C ILE A 28 -16.12 -0.75 -0.99
N GLU A 29 -17.25 -0.25 -0.49
CA GLU A 29 -18.40 -1.10 -0.15
C GLU A 29 -18.92 -1.89 -1.36
N LYS A 30 -19.05 -1.23 -2.53
CA LYS A 30 -19.47 -1.90 -3.77
C LYS A 30 -18.48 -2.98 -4.20
N ALA A 31 -17.17 -2.74 -4.09
CA ALA A 31 -16.15 -3.74 -4.43
C ALA A 31 -16.17 -4.94 -3.49
N LEU A 32 -16.29 -4.70 -2.17
CA LEU A 32 -16.45 -5.77 -1.19
C LEU A 32 -17.72 -6.59 -1.46
N ALA A 33 -18.84 -5.94 -1.80
CA ALA A 33 -20.09 -6.63 -2.15
C ALA A 33 -19.96 -7.49 -3.42
N LYS A 34 -19.08 -7.11 -4.35
CA LYS A 34 -18.74 -7.89 -5.55
C LYS A 34 -17.68 -8.98 -5.30
N GLY A 35 -17.15 -9.09 -4.08
CA GLY A 35 -16.08 -10.04 -3.75
C GLY A 35 -14.71 -9.66 -4.34
N ILE A 36 -14.53 -8.42 -4.79
CA ILE A 36 -13.25 -7.92 -5.29
C ILE A 36 -12.33 -7.71 -4.06
N PRO A 37 -11.14 -8.33 -4.01
CA PRO A 37 -10.18 -8.10 -2.94
C PRO A 37 -9.80 -6.63 -2.84
N VAL A 38 -9.85 -6.06 -1.63
CA VAL A 38 -9.45 -4.68 -1.35
C VAL A 38 -8.18 -4.70 -0.51
N LEU A 39 -7.09 -4.20 -1.07
CA LEU A 39 -5.76 -4.14 -0.45
C LEU A 39 -5.32 -2.70 -0.22
N THR A 40 -4.31 -2.51 0.63
CA THR A 40 -3.55 -1.26 0.68
C THR A 40 -2.28 -1.33 -0.18
N GLU A 41 -1.72 -0.18 -0.56
CA GLU A 41 -0.46 -0.12 -1.32
C GLU A 41 0.68 -0.87 -0.62
N VAL A 42 0.73 -0.81 0.71
CA VAL A 42 1.75 -1.50 1.53
C VAL A 42 1.55 -3.01 1.51
N GLU A 43 0.30 -3.49 1.62
CA GLU A 43 -0.01 -4.93 1.50
C GLU A 43 0.33 -5.45 0.11
N LEU A 44 -0.01 -4.69 -0.94
CA LEU A 44 0.34 -5.07 -2.30
C LEU A 44 1.87 -5.17 -2.47
N ALA A 45 2.62 -4.19 -1.97
CA ALA A 45 4.08 -4.22 -2.00
C ALA A 45 4.65 -5.44 -1.27
N TYR A 46 4.07 -5.81 -0.13
CA TYR A 46 4.46 -7.00 0.62
C TYR A 46 4.20 -8.31 -0.15
N LEU A 47 3.10 -8.38 -0.91
CA LEU A 47 2.75 -9.59 -1.68
C LEU A 47 3.60 -9.78 -2.94
N ILE A 48 4.11 -8.69 -3.54
CA ILE A 48 4.81 -8.76 -4.83
C ILE A 48 6.33 -8.57 -4.73
N SER A 49 6.84 -8.04 -3.61
CA SER A 49 8.27 -7.76 -3.47
C SER A 49 9.05 -9.02 -3.20
N GLU A 50 10.02 -9.32 -4.07
CA GLU A 50 11.04 -10.35 -3.83
C GLU A 50 12.16 -9.85 -2.89
N ALA A 51 12.29 -8.54 -2.70
CA ALA A 51 13.28 -7.95 -1.83
C ALA A 51 12.85 -8.03 -0.35
N PRO A 52 13.79 -8.21 0.59
CA PRO A 52 13.51 -8.09 2.02
C PRO A 52 12.90 -6.73 2.38
N ILE A 53 11.84 -6.72 3.19
CA ILE A 53 11.14 -5.49 3.60
C ILE A 53 11.47 -5.16 5.06
N ILE A 54 11.86 -3.91 5.31
CA ILE A 54 12.04 -3.35 6.64
C ILE A 54 10.89 -2.37 6.92
N GLY A 55 9.96 -2.76 7.79
CA GLY A 55 8.83 -1.92 8.18
C GLY A 55 9.21 -0.94 9.30
N ILE A 56 9.01 0.36 9.06
CA ILE A 56 9.32 1.43 10.02
C ILE A 56 8.03 2.16 10.39
N THR A 57 7.69 2.17 11.68
CA THR A 57 6.49 2.83 12.22
C THR A 57 6.85 3.75 13.39
N GLY A 58 5.89 4.57 13.82
CA GLY A 58 6.04 5.51 14.93
C GLY A 58 5.45 6.89 14.62
N SER A 59 5.15 7.67 15.64
CA SER A 59 4.56 9.01 15.45
C SER A 59 5.56 9.97 14.79
N ASN A 60 6.83 9.93 15.21
CA ASN A 60 7.91 10.80 14.72
C ASN A 60 9.14 9.98 14.31
N GLY A 61 10.04 10.58 13.53
CA GLY A 61 11.35 9.99 13.20
C GLY A 61 11.35 8.98 12.04
N LYS A 62 10.19 8.53 11.55
CA LYS A 62 10.08 7.54 10.46
C LYS A 62 11.00 7.82 9.27
N THR A 63 10.85 8.98 8.63
CA THR A 63 11.65 9.35 7.44
C THR A 63 13.14 9.36 7.75
N THR A 64 13.54 9.95 8.88
CA THR A 64 14.95 9.98 9.31
C THR A 64 15.49 8.57 9.53
N THR A 65 14.76 7.72 10.25
CA THR A 65 15.15 6.32 10.48
C THR A 65 15.20 5.52 9.18
N THR A 66 14.26 5.73 8.26
CA THR A 66 14.28 5.12 6.92
C THR A 66 15.55 5.51 6.16
N THR A 67 15.90 6.80 6.15
CA THR A 67 17.12 7.28 5.49
C THR A 67 18.37 6.69 6.12
N MET A 68 18.48 6.72 7.46
CA MET A 68 19.65 6.17 8.16
C MET A 68 19.84 4.67 7.90
N ILE A 69 18.75 3.89 7.87
CA ILE A 69 18.82 2.47 7.54
C ILE A 69 19.32 2.28 6.10
N GLY A 70 18.82 3.06 5.13
CA GLY A 70 19.33 3.03 3.75
C GLY A 70 20.82 3.33 3.68
N GLU A 71 21.28 4.40 4.34
CA GLU A 71 22.70 4.77 4.38
C GLU A 71 23.58 3.67 4.99
N VAL A 72 23.14 3.02 6.07
CA VAL A 72 23.87 1.91 6.70
C VAL A 72 23.96 0.70 5.78
N LEU A 73 22.87 0.33 5.11
CA LEU A 73 22.86 -0.80 4.16
C LEU A 73 23.76 -0.52 2.96
N THR A 74 23.70 0.70 2.42
CA THR A 74 24.58 1.15 1.32
C THR A 74 26.05 1.16 1.73
N ALA A 75 26.38 1.66 2.92
CA ALA A 75 27.74 1.61 3.47
C ALA A 75 28.24 0.17 3.70
N ALA A 76 27.34 -0.78 3.96
CA ALA A 76 27.63 -2.20 4.07
C ALA A 76 27.72 -2.94 2.70
N GLY A 77 27.63 -2.22 1.58
CA GLY A 77 27.68 -2.79 0.23
C GLY A 77 26.40 -3.49 -0.22
N GLN A 78 25.28 -3.22 0.46
CA GLN A 78 23.95 -3.67 0.05
C GLN A 78 23.23 -2.54 -0.70
N CYS A 79 22.13 -2.86 -1.38
CA CYS A 79 21.26 -1.85 -1.99
C CYS A 79 20.40 -1.20 -0.89
N GLY A 80 20.84 -0.06 -0.36
CA GLY A 80 20.17 0.68 0.69
C GLY A 80 19.61 2.02 0.19
N LEU A 81 18.39 1.96 -0.37
CA LEU A 81 17.68 3.03 -1.08
C LEU A 81 18.30 3.47 -2.43
#